data_AF-A0A382M0V7-F1
#
_entry.id   AF-A0A382M0V7-F1
#
_cell.length_a   1.000
_cell.length_b   1.000
_cell.length_c   1.000
_cell.angle_alpha   90.00
_cell.angle_beta   90.00
_cell.angle_gamma   90.00
#
_symmetry.space_group_name_H-M   'P 1'
#
loop_
_entity.id
_entity.type
_entity.pdbx_description
1 polymer ?
#
loop_
_entity_poly.entity_id
_entity_poly.type
_entity_poly.pdbx_seq_one_letter_code
_entity_poly.pdbx_strand_id
1 'polypeptide(L)'
;MVHRFLSMKSEWVQVVNEIQRYWELKPKNLYQFYIDVLPRGRTFLRYVKSKKKSKVEKWAMEHLKDYFECSTREVEQHLEILTKEQVMTIIMKYGVDDKQLKKIWSK
;
A
#
# COMPACT_ATOMS: atom_id res chain seq x y z
N MET A 1 -11.13 -7.84 -6.47
CA MET A 1 -9.96 -8.33 -7.25
C MET A 1 -10.07 -7.99 -8.74
N VAL A 2 -11.20 -8.24 -9.40
CA VAL A 2 -11.37 -8.02 -10.86
C VAL A 2 -11.06 -6.59 -11.30
N HIS A 3 -11.64 -5.57 -10.64
CA HIS A 3 -11.38 -4.15 -10.93
C HIS A 3 -9.87 -3.83 -10.98
N ARG A 4 -9.10 -4.37 -10.03
CA ARG A 4 -7.65 -4.13 -9.92
C ARG A 4 -6.88 -4.61 -11.15
N PHE A 5 -7.28 -5.72 -11.74
CA PHE A 5 -6.60 -6.26 -12.92
C PHE A 5 -7.06 -5.52 -14.18
N LEU A 6 -8.36 -5.28 -14.33
CA LEU A 6 -8.91 -4.57 -15.48
C LEU A 6 -8.42 -3.12 -15.57
N SER A 7 -8.23 -2.45 -14.43
CA SER A 7 -7.69 -1.09 -14.37
C SER A 7 -6.22 -0.98 -14.79
N MET A 8 -5.52 -2.10 -15.05
CA MET A 8 -4.14 -2.07 -15.55
C MET A 8 -4.06 -1.65 -17.02
N LYS A 9 -5.17 -1.74 -17.77
CA LYS A 9 -5.27 -1.22 -19.14
C LYS A 9 -5.90 0.17 -19.11
N SER A 10 -5.17 1.19 -19.55
CA SER A 10 -5.62 2.59 -19.55
C SER A 10 -6.98 2.79 -20.22
N GLU A 11 -7.22 2.12 -21.35
CA GLU A 11 -8.48 2.16 -22.11
C GLU A 11 -9.71 1.72 -21.29
N TRP A 12 -9.52 0.83 -20.31
CA TRP A 12 -10.62 0.26 -19.53
C TRP A 12 -10.84 0.98 -18.19
N VAL A 13 -9.92 1.87 -17.80
CA VAL A 13 -9.94 2.55 -16.49
C VAL A 13 -11.24 3.30 -16.27
N GLN A 14 -11.73 4.04 -17.28
CA GLN A 14 -12.95 4.83 -17.13
C GLN A 14 -14.17 3.95 -16.85
N VAL A 15 -14.38 2.90 -17.64
CA VAL A 15 -15.49 1.94 -17.45
C VAL A 15 -15.39 1.26 -16.10
N VAL A 16 -14.19 0.83 -15.70
CA VAL A 16 -13.95 0.18 -14.41
C VAL A 16 -14.23 1.13 -13.24
N ASN A 17 -13.88 2.41 -13.36
CA ASN A 17 -14.10 3.40 -12.32
C ASN A 17 -15.60 3.72 -12.13
N GLU A 18 -16.36 3.85 -13.22
CA GLU A 18 -17.81 4.09 -13.13
C GLU A 18 -18.53 2.91 -12.47
N ILE A 19 -18.24 1.67 -12.89
CA ILE A 19 -18.93 0.50 -12.32
C ILE A 19 -18.54 0.24 -10.86
N GLN A 20 -17.32 0.62 -10.46
CA GLN A 20 -16.86 0.48 -9.08
C GLN A 20 -17.68 1.31 -8.08
N ARG A 21 -18.36 2.36 -8.53
CA ARG A 21 -19.29 3.16 -7.70
C ARG A 21 -20.49 2.33 -7.22
N TYR A 22 -20.86 1.28 -7.97
CA TYR A 22 -21.98 0.38 -7.68
C TYR A 22 -21.50 -0.88 -6.94
N TRP A 23 -20.86 -0.70 -5.79
CA TRP A 23 -20.20 -1.78 -5.02
C TRP A 23 -21.17 -2.85 -4.49
N GLU A 24 -22.47 -2.54 -4.41
CA GLU A 24 -23.53 -3.44 -3.95
C GLU A 24 -23.94 -4.48 -5.02
N LEU A 25 -23.43 -4.36 -6.25
CA LEU A 25 -23.74 -5.29 -7.32
C LEU A 25 -23.31 -6.72 -6.99
N LYS A 26 -24.21 -7.67 -7.27
CA LYS A 26 -23.89 -9.10 -7.16
C LYS A 26 -22.70 -9.44 -8.09
N PRO A 27 -21.73 -10.25 -7.63
CA PRO A 27 -20.56 -10.60 -8.43
C PRO A 27 -20.89 -11.18 -9.82
N LYS A 28 -21.99 -11.93 -9.94
CA LYS A 28 -22.47 -12.48 -11.22
C LYS A 28 -22.84 -11.38 -12.22
N ASN A 29 -23.54 -10.34 -11.76
CA ASN A 29 -23.98 -9.24 -12.61
C ASN A 29 -22.78 -8.39 -13.05
N LEU A 30 -21.85 -8.14 -12.12
CA LEU A 30 -20.60 -7.44 -12.42
C LEU A 30 -19.76 -8.19 -13.47
N TYR A 31 -19.66 -9.50 -13.33
CA TYR A 31 -18.95 -10.36 -14.27
C TYR A 31 -19.60 -10.32 -15.67
N GLN A 32 -20.93 -10.46 -15.73
CA GLN A 32 -21.69 -10.40 -16.98
C GLN A 32 -21.48 -9.04 -17.69
N PHE A 33 -21.61 -7.94 -16.96
CA PHE A 33 -21.35 -6.59 -17.48
C PHE A 33 -19.98 -6.47 -18.14
N TYR A 34 -18.92 -6.97 -17.48
CA TYR A 34 -17.58 -6.93 -18.05
C TYR A 34 -17.40 -7.78 -19.30
N ILE A 35 -18.07 -8.94 -19.40
CA ILE A 35 -18.05 -9.77 -20.61
C ILE A 35 -18.72 -9.05 -21.78
N ASP A 36 -19.81 -8.35 -21.51
CA ASP A 36 -20.64 -7.73 -22.54
C ASP A 36 -20.03 -6.42 -23.05
N VAL A 37 -19.35 -5.67 -22.18
CA VAL A 37 -18.77 -4.36 -22.51
C VAL A 37 -17.33 -4.46 -23.02
N LEU A 38 -16.51 -5.36 -22.48
CA LEU A 38 -15.10 -5.43 -22.84
C LEU A 38 -14.87 -6.28 -24.11
N PRO A 39 -13.94 -5.88 -24.99
CA PRO A 39 -13.64 -6.64 -26.19
C PRO A 39 -13.06 -8.01 -25.83
N ARG A 40 -13.59 -9.06 -26.48
CA ARG A 40 -13.11 -10.43 -26.28
C ARG A 40 -11.74 -10.62 -26.92
N GLY A 41 -10.76 -11.05 -26.14
CA GLY A 41 -9.42 -11.30 -26.65
C GLY A 41 -8.44 -11.68 -25.54
N ARG A 42 -7.25 -12.12 -25.94
CA ARG A 42 -6.13 -12.36 -25.01
C ARG A 42 -5.35 -11.07 -24.85
N THR A 43 -5.50 -10.40 -23.72
CA THR A 43 -4.73 -9.20 -23.37
C THR A 43 -3.80 -9.48 -22.20
N PHE A 44 -2.55 -9.04 -22.31
CA PHE A 44 -1.60 -9.11 -21.21
C PHE A 44 -1.72 -7.86 -20.34
N LEU A 45 -2.29 -8.03 -19.15
CA LEU A 45 -2.45 -6.96 -18.17
C LEU A 45 -1.29 -7.01 -17.18
N ARG A 46 -0.23 -6.24 -17.43
CA ARG A 46 0.93 -6.19 -16.53
C ARG A 46 0.52 -5.59 -15.19
N TYR A 47 0.58 -6.38 -14.13
CA TYR A 47 0.32 -5.90 -12.79
C TYR A 47 1.37 -4.88 -12.35
N VAL A 48 0.94 -3.65 -12.07
CA VAL A 48 1.80 -2.57 -11.57
C VAL A 48 1.68 -2.51 -10.05
N LYS A 49 2.80 -2.75 -9.36
CA LYS A 49 2.93 -2.61 -7.92
C LYS A 49 3.89 -1.48 -7.60
N SER A 50 3.64 -0.78 -6.49
CA SER A 50 4.58 0.20 -5.95
C SER A 50 5.95 -0.45 -5.69
N LYS A 51 7.01 0.19 -6.19
CA LYS A 51 8.40 -0.21 -5.88
C LYS A 51 8.93 0.41 -4.58
N LYS A 52 8.20 1.38 -4.02
CA LYS A 52 8.60 2.08 -2.79
C LYS A 52 8.61 1.08 -1.63
N LYS A 53 9.80 0.85 -1.07
CA LYS A 53 9.98 0.18 0.21
C LYS A 53 9.90 1.24 1.32
N SER A 54 9.30 0.87 2.45
CA SER A 54 9.37 1.68 3.67
C SER A 54 10.82 1.76 4.14
N LYS A 55 11.23 2.92 4.67
CA LYS A 55 12.61 3.13 5.17
C LYS A 55 12.92 2.29 6.41
N VAL A 56 11.86 2.00 7.17
CA VAL A 56 11.93 1.21 8.40
C VAL A 56 11.07 -0.05 8.28
N GLU A 57 11.44 -1.06 9.04
CA GLU A 57 10.65 -2.27 9.21
C GLU A 57 9.25 -1.98 9.79
N LYS A 58 8.27 -2.82 9.46
CA LYS A 58 6.86 -2.59 9.82
C LYS A 58 6.62 -2.45 11.33
N TRP A 59 7.27 -3.30 12.13
CA TRP A 59 7.15 -3.26 13.59
C TRP A 59 7.68 -1.95 14.17
N ALA A 60 8.78 -1.42 13.61
CA ALA A 60 9.34 -0.14 14.05
C ALA A 60 8.45 1.03 13.61
N MET A 61 7.84 0.93 12.42
CA MET A 61 6.86 1.91 11.94
C MET A 61 5.64 2.01 12.86
N GLU A 62 5.16 0.89 13.40
CA GLU A 62 4.03 0.86 14.35
C GLU A 62 4.37 1.59 15.66
N HIS A 63 5.52 1.31 16.28
CA HIS A 63 5.95 2.03 17.48
C HIS A 63 6.18 3.53 17.25
N LEU A 64 6.72 3.90 16.09
CA LEU A 64 6.89 5.32 15.74
C LEU A 64 5.55 6.00 15.50
N LYS A 65 4.61 5.30 14.89
CA LYS A 65 3.24 5.79 14.69
C LYS A 65 2.56 6.06 16.03
N ASP A 66 2.70 5.13 16.98
CA ASP A 66 2.14 5.27 18.32
C ASP A 66 2.85 6.39 19.12
N TYR A 67 4.16 6.55 18.94
CA TYR A 67 4.92 7.62 19.60
C TYR A 67 4.56 9.03 19.11
N PHE A 68 4.38 9.19 17.80
CA PHE A 68 4.06 10.49 17.19
C PHE A 68 2.56 10.73 17.04
N GLU A 69 1.73 9.74 17.35
CA GLU A 69 0.27 9.76 17.18
C GLU A 69 -0.17 10.21 15.77
N CYS A 70 0.63 9.90 14.76
CA CYS A 70 0.45 10.40 13.39
C CYS A 70 0.31 9.26 12.37
N SER A 71 0.02 9.61 11.11
CA SER A 71 -0.08 8.63 10.04
C SER A 71 1.29 8.09 9.61
N THR A 72 1.33 6.90 9.00
CA THR A 72 2.60 6.32 8.51
C THR A 72 3.32 7.22 7.50
N ARG A 73 2.57 8.02 6.74
CA ARG A 73 3.12 9.01 5.80
C ARG A 73 3.85 10.14 6.55
N GLU A 74 3.27 10.64 7.63
CA GLU A 74 3.88 11.69 8.45
C GLU A 74 5.10 11.16 9.19
N VAL A 75 5.05 9.92 9.69
CA VAL A 75 6.24 9.27 10.26
C VAL A 75 7.37 9.16 9.23
N GLU A 76 7.08 8.81 7.97
CA GLU A 76 8.10 8.79 6.91
C GLU A 76 8.74 10.16 6.66
N GLN A 77 7.98 11.25 6.82
CA GLN A 77 8.48 12.63 6.73
C GLN A 77 9.32 12.99 7.96
N HIS A 78 8.89 12.61 9.17
CA HIS A 78 9.68 12.81 10.38
C HIS A 78 11.02 12.07 10.31
N LEU A 79 11.05 10.86 9.71
CA LEU A 79 12.28 10.10 9.49
C LEU A 79 13.26 10.77 8.49
N GLU A 80 12.83 11.77 7.72
CA GLU A 80 13.74 12.59 6.89
C GLU A 80 14.43 13.69 7.69
N ILE A 81 13.81 14.13 8.79
CA ILE A 81 14.29 15.22 9.64
C ILE A 81 15.11 14.67 10.81
N LEU A 82 14.71 13.52 11.36
CA LEU A 82 15.31 12.92 12.55
C LEU A 82 16.62 12.18 12.23
N THR A 83 17.59 12.31 13.14
CA THR A 83 18.83 11.53 13.09
C THR A 83 18.56 10.08 13.51
N LYS A 84 19.34 9.12 12.97
CA LYS A 84 19.20 7.69 13.31
C LYS A 84 19.27 7.41 14.81
N GLU A 85 20.10 8.15 15.54
CA GLU A 85 20.25 8.04 17.00
C GLU A 85 18.98 8.44 17.75
N GLN A 86 18.29 9.49 17.29
CA GLN A 86 17.03 9.94 17.87
C GLN A 86 15.93 8.90 17.67
N VAL A 87 15.86 8.31 16.47
CA VAL A 87 14.92 7.23 16.15
C VAL A 87 15.17 6.00 17.02
N MET A 88 16.44 5.63 17.21
CA MET A 88 16.83 4.54 18.12
C MET A 88 16.43 4.83 19.57
N THR A 89 16.60 6.07 20.03
CA THR A 89 16.24 6.49 21.38
C THR A 89 14.74 6.39 21.62
N ILE A 90 13.92 6.77 20.63
CA ILE A 90 12.47 6.65 20.69
C ILE A 90 12.07 5.18 20.78
N ILE A 91 12.64 4.31 19.93
CA ILE A 91 12.30 2.88 19.90
C ILE A 91 12.79 2.16 21.17
N MET A 92 13.91 2.57 21.77
CA MET A 92 14.38 2.02 23.05
C MET A 92 13.38 2.22 24.20
N LYS A 93 12.58 3.30 24.19
CA LYS A 93 11.54 3.53 25.20
C LYS A 93 10.46 2.43 25.21
N TYR A 94 10.30 1.70 24.10
CA TYR A 94 9.34 0.61 23.97
C TYR A 94 9.91 -0.76 24.41
N GLY A 95 11.13 -0.81 24.98
CA GLY A 95 11.71 -2.04 25.53
C GLY A 95 12.25 -3.02 24.48
N VAL A 96 12.68 -2.51 23.34
CA VAL A 96 13.18 -3.32 22.21
C VAL A 96 14.63 -3.76 22.44
N ASP A 97 14.96 -5.01 22.09
CA ASP A 97 16.31 -5.59 22.25
C ASP A 97 17.33 -4.93 21.29
N ASP A 98 18.59 -4.82 21.72
CA ASP A 98 19.67 -4.20 20.94
C ASP A 98 19.88 -4.87 19.57
N LYS A 99 19.60 -6.17 19.47
CA LYS A 99 19.67 -6.91 18.20
C LYS A 99 18.55 -6.51 17.24
N GLN A 100 17.39 -6.14 17.74
CA GLN A 100 16.26 -5.63 16.94
C GLN A 100 16.51 -4.18 16.51
N LEU A 101 17.15 -3.37 17.36
CA LEU A 101 17.54 -2.00 17.03
C LEU A 101 18.40 -1.91 15.75
N LYS A 102 19.34 -2.85 15.59
CA LYS A 102 20.20 -2.94 14.40
C LYS A 102 19.44 -3.31 13.12
N LYS A 103 18.22 -3.86 13.25
CA LYS A 103 17.35 -4.29 12.15
C LYS A 103 16.23 -3.30 11.83
N ILE A 104 16.22 -2.11 12.43
CA ILE A 104 15.17 -1.10 12.19
C ILE A 104 15.14 -0.65 10.72
N TRP A 105 16.31 -0.45 10.12
CA TRP A 105 16.43 0.06 8.76
C TRP A 105 16.22 -1.07 7.75
N SER A 106 15.19 -0.93 6.91
CA SER A 106 14.93 -1.89 5.83
C SER A 106 16.09 -1.87 4.84
N LYS A 107 16.55 -3.06 4.42
CA LYS A 107 17.49 -3.23 3.30
C LYS A 107 16.83 -2.96 1.93
#